data_AF-A0A2C1DPP1-F1
#
_entry.id   AF-A0A2C1DPP1-F1
#
_cell.length_a   1.000
_cell.length_b   1.000
_cell.length_c   1.000
_cell.angle_alpha   90.00
_cell.angle_beta   90.00
_cell.angle_gamma   90.00
#
_symmetry.space_group_name_H-M   'P 1'
#
loop_
_entity.id
_entity.type
_entity.pdbx_description
1 polymer ?
#
loop_
_entity_poly.entity_id
_entity_poly.type
_entity_poly.pdbx_seq_one_letter_code
_entity_poly.pdbx_strand_id
1 'polypeptide(L)'
;MMQKKKRLREFFEIIAIACLLVFLAKIFLFFPTTVKGASMRPTLQDGDKVIINKLAKRFESYEREDIIVVKTDNFYVKRVIGLPGDVIEMKNDQLYVNHQVKNEEYLKNNKKQAEKLLINLTEDFGPITIPKNKIFVMGDNRLVSRDSRNGLGLIDRTEVLGKLMAIYYPFEHVKIVD
;
A
#
# COMPACT_ATOMS: atom_id res chain seq x y z
N MET A 1 -53.42 -13.99 1.57
CA MET A 1 -52.25 -14.61 0.88
C MET A 1 -51.51 -13.65 -0.06
N MET A 2 -52.21 -12.78 -0.80
CA MET A 2 -51.65 -11.85 -1.79
C MET A 2 -50.69 -10.78 -1.20
N GLN A 3 -51.03 -10.22 -0.04
CA GLN A 3 -50.20 -9.25 0.69
C GLN A 3 -48.85 -9.83 1.17
N LYS A 4 -48.83 -11.11 1.63
CA LYS A 4 -47.59 -11.79 2.02
C LYS A 4 -46.66 -12.02 0.83
N LYS A 5 -47.19 -12.48 -0.31
CA LYS A 5 -46.40 -12.69 -1.55
C LYS A 5 -45.79 -11.38 -2.09
N LYS A 6 -46.53 -10.26 -2.01
CA LYS A 6 -46.02 -8.94 -2.42
C LYS A 6 -44.88 -8.45 -1.52
N ARG A 7 -45.03 -8.53 -0.18
CA ARG A 7 -43.95 -8.20 0.76
C ARG A 7 -42.71 -9.08 0.58
N LEU A 8 -42.89 -10.37 0.33
CA LEU A 8 -41.79 -11.30 0.05
C LEU A 8 -41.03 -10.92 -1.23
N ARG A 9 -41.74 -10.47 -2.27
CA ARG A 9 -41.11 -10.01 -3.52
C ARG A 9 -40.33 -8.71 -3.32
N GLU A 10 -40.92 -7.73 -2.64
CA GLU A 10 -40.26 -6.45 -2.32
C GLU A 10 -39.00 -6.67 -1.47
N PHE A 11 -39.06 -7.56 -0.48
CA PHE A 11 -37.89 -7.93 0.33
C PHE A 11 -36.78 -8.58 -0.49
N PHE A 12 -37.15 -9.48 -1.41
CA PHE A 12 -36.20 -10.12 -2.31
C PHE A 12 -35.58 -9.13 -3.31
N GLU A 13 -36.37 -8.21 -3.87
CA GLU A 13 -35.88 -7.14 -4.76
C GLU A 13 -34.86 -6.25 -4.05
N ILE A 14 -35.11 -5.84 -2.81
CA ILE A 14 -34.16 -5.04 -2.01
C ILE A 14 -32.86 -5.82 -1.77
N ILE A 15 -32.96 -7.10 -1.38
CA ILE A 15 -31.77 -7.95 -1.19
C ILE A 15 -30.99 -8.10 -2.49
N ALA A 16 -31.68 -8.33 -3.61
CA ALA A 16 -31.04 -8.48 -4.91
C ALA A 16 -30.30 -7.20 -5.33
N ILE A 17 -30.90 -6.02 -5.14
CA ILE A 17 -30.25 -4.73 -5.41
C ILE A 17 -29.05 -4.53 -4.48
N ALA A 18 -29.17 -4.81 -3.18
CA ALA A 18 -28.06 -4.70 -2.24
C ALA A 18 -26.90 -5.63 -2.61
N CYS A 19 -27.19 -6.89 -2.94
CA CYS A 19 -26.20 -7.85 -3.43
C CYS A 19 -25.51 -7.36 -4.72
N LEU A 20 -26.28 -6.83 -5.68
CA LEU A 20 -25.74 -6.28 -6.92
C LEU A 20 -24.82 -5.09 -6.65
N LEU A 21 -25.21 -4.16 -5.78
CA LEU A 21 -24.38 -3.00 -5.42
C LEU A 21 -23.08 -3.43 -4.74
N VAL A 22 -23.13 -4.38 -3.80
CA VAL A 22 -21.93 -4.93 -3.15
C VAL A 22 -21.04 -5.64 -4.17
N PHE A 23 -21.62 -6.38 -5.11
CA PHE A 23 -20.89 -7.05 -6.18
C PHE A 23 -20.17 -6.05 -7.09
N LEU A 24 -20.87 -5.00 -7.55
CA LEU A 24 -20.28 -3.92 -8.34
C LEU A 24 -19.18 -3.18 -7.56
N ALA A 25 -19.39 -2.88 -6.28
CA ALA A 25 -18.39 -2.26 -5.44
C ALA A 25 -17.11 -3.11 -5.31
N LYS A 26 -17.23 -4.44 -5.19
CA LYS A 26 -16.08 -5.37 -5.18
C LYS A 26 -15.35 -5.44 -6.53
N ILE A 27 -16.07 -5.30 -7.64
CA ILE A 27 -15.44 -5.29 -8.95
C ILE A 27 -14.68 -3.99 -9.16
N PHE A 28 -15.32 -2.85 -8.90
CA PHE A 28 -14.84 -1.55 -9.37
C PHE A 28 -14.13 -0.70 -8.32
N LEU A 29 -14.48 -0.83 -7.04
CA LEU A 29 -14.04 0.10 -6.00
C LEU A 29 -12.99 -0.52 -5.06
N PHE A 30 -13.27 -1.72 -4.55
CA PHE A 30 -12.49 -2.31 -3.47
C PHE A 30 -11.96 -3.70 -3.82
N PHE A 31 -10.72 -3.98 -3.43
CA PHE A 31 -10.12 -5.31 -3.55
C PHE A 31 -9.68 -5.82 -2.17
N PRO A 32 -10.41 -6.77 -1.57
CA PRO A 32 -9.93 -7.44 -0.36
C PRO A 32 -8.81 -8.42 -0.73
N THR A 33 -7.70 -8.38 -0.01
CA THR A 33 -6.58 -9.31 -0.20
C THR A 33 -5.88 -9.62 1.12
N THR A 34 -4.98 -10.60 1.10
CA THR A 34 -4.14 -10.96 2.24
C THR A 34 -2.70 -10.53 1.97
N VAL A 35 -2.07 -9.87 2.94
CA VAL A 35 -0.65 -9.54 2.91
C VAL A 35 0.16 -10.84 3.06
N LYS A 36 1.16 -11.01 2.19
CA LYS A 36 2.10 -12.13 2.25
C LYS A 36 3.52 -11.61 2.40
N GLY A 37 4.27 -12.18 3.34
CA GLY A 37 5.66 -11.86 3.62
C GLY A 37 5.86 -10.73 4.64
N ALA A 38 7.13 -10.41 4.90
CA ALA A 38 7.54 -9.55 6.02
C ALA A 38 8.01 -8.14 5.61
N SER A 39 7.95 -7.80 4.32
CA SER A 39 8.59 -6.58 3.78
C SER A 39 8.01 -5.26 4.28
N MET A 40 6.80 -5.29 4.84
CA MET A 40 6.10 -4.11 5.36
C MET A 40 5.99 -4.12 6.89
N ARG A 41 6.68 -5.02 7.60
CA ARG A 41 6.69 -5.03 9.06
C ARG A 41 7.41 -3.79 9.62
N PRO A 42 6.90 -3.18 10.71
CA PRO A 42 5.75 -3.61 11.51
C PRO A 42 4.40 -3.09 11.01
N THR A 43 4.37 -2.21 10.01
CA THR A 43 3.14 -1.55 9.54
C THR A 43 2.07 -2.52 9.06
N LEU A 44 2.48 -3.55 8.33
CA LEU A 44 1.66 -4.69 7.92
C LEU A 44 2.36 -5.99 8.33
N GLN A 45 1.58 -6.95 8.77
CA GLN A 45 2.02 -8.27 9.14
C GLN A 45 1.57 -9.31 8.12
N ASP A 46 2.32 -10.42 8.06
CA ASP A 46 1.94 -11.56 7.24
C ASP A 46 0.59 -12.11 7.72
N GLY A 47 -0.33 -12.34 6.79
CA GLY A 47 -1.69 -12.79 7.10
C GLY A 47 -2.72 -11.67 7.32
N ASP A 48 -2.31 -10.41 7.41
CA ASP A 48 -3.24 -9.27 7.50
C ASP A 48 -4.18 -9.26 6.29
N LYS A 49 -5.48 -9.19 6.54
CA LYS A 49 -6.48 -8.97 5.49
C LYS A 49 -6.74 -7.48 5.35
N VAL A 50 -6.53 -6.99 4.14
CA VAL A 50 -6.52 -5.57 3.82
C VAL A 50 -7.51 -5.26 2.71
N ILE A 51 -8.05 -4.05 2.73
CA ILE A 51 -8.90 -3.51 1.67
C ILE A 51 -8.07 -2.50 0.88
N ILE A 52 -8.03 -2.70 -0.43
CA ILE A 52 -7.37 -1.81 -1.38
C ILE A 52 -8.42 -0.99 -2.13
N ASN A 53 -8.24 0.32 -2.18
CA ASN A 53 -9.02 1.25 -2.99
C ASN A 53 -8.46 1.29 -4.43
N LYS A 54 -9.25 0.81 -5.39
CA LYS A 54 -8.92 0.83 -6.82
C LYS A 54 -9.15 2.19 -7.48
N LEU A 55 -9.95 3.07 -6.89
CA LEU A 55 -10.20 4.41 -7.45
C LEU A 55 -8.93 5.25 -7.49
N ALA A 56 -8.01 5.05 -6.52
CA ALA A 56 -6.70 5.70 -6.53
C ALA A 56 -5.93 5.43 -7.84
N LYS A 57 -6.07 4.22 -8.42
CA LYS A 57 -5.55 3.91 -9.76
C LYS A 57 -6.24 4.72 -10.85
N ARG A 58 -7.56 4.80 -10.80
CA ARG A 58 -8.35 5.48 -11.85
C ARG A 58 -8.07 6.98 -11.92
N PHE A 59 -7.86 7.62 -10.77
CA PHE A 59 -7.56 9.05 -10.67
C PHE A 59 -6.06 9.35 -10.61
N GLU A 60 -5.23 8.30 -10.66
CA GLU A 60 -3.77 8.35 -10.49
C GLU A 60 -3.30 9.19 -9.28
N SER A 61 -4.14 9.26 -8.25
CA SER A 61 -3.89 10.03 -7.03
C SER A 61 -3.05 9.18 -6.08
N TYR A 62 -1.74 9.29 -6.22
CA TYR A 62 -0.78 8.70 -5.29
C TYR A 62 -0.01 9.82 -4.63
N GLU A 63 0.05 9.76 -3.31
CA GLU A 63 0.79 10.68 -2.47
C GLU A 63 2.01 9.97 -1.88
N ARG A 64 2.94 10.77 -1.34
CA ARG A 64 4.05 10.19 -0.57
C ARG A 64 3.47 9.48 0.64
N GLU A 65 4.16 8.45 1.07
CA GLU A 65 3.79 7.60 2.20
C GLU A 65 2.56 6.71 1.98
N ASP A 66 1.84 6.85 0.86
CA ASP A 66 0.81 5.90 0.46
C ASP A 66 1.37 4.48 0.44
N ILE A 67 0.60 3.52 0.95
CA ILE A 67 0.91 2.10 0.78
C ILE A 67 0.13 1.59 -0.42
N ILE A 68 0.83 1.12 -1.44
CA ILE A 68 0.24 0.68 -2.70
C ILE A 68 0.50 -0.79 -2.97
N VAL A 69 -0.40 -1.40 -3.73
CA VAL A 69 -0.18 -2.73 -4.32
C VAL A 69 0.34 -2.55 -5.73
N VAL A 70 1.49 -3.13 -6.02
CA VAL A 70 2.11 -3.13 -7.34
C VAL A 70 2.12 -4.54 -7.90
N LYS A 71 1.89 -4.67 -9.20
CA LYS A 71 1.93 -5.94 -9.92
C LYS A 71 2.94 -5.85 -11.06
N THR A 72 4.13 -6.38 -10.79
CA THR A 72 5.21 -6.58 -11.76
C THR A 72 5.18 -8.06 -12.21
N ASP A 73 6.24 -8.82 -11.94
CA ASP A 73 6.30 -10.28 -11.98
C ASP A 73 5.46 -10.95 -10.88
N ASN A 74 5.34 -10.29 -9.72
CA ASN A 74 4.55 -10.73 -8.57
C ASN A 74 3.75 -9.56 -7.98
N PHE A 75 2.89 -9.85 -7.01
CA PHE A 75 2.20 -8.81 -6.23
C PHE A 75 3.07 -8.37 -5.05
N TYR A 76 3.34 -7.08 -4.96
CA TYR A 76 4.07 -6.49 -3.84
C TYR A 76 3.25 -5.39 -3.19
N VAL A 77 3.32 -5.30 -1.86
CA VAL A 77 2.83 -4.15 -1.10
C VAL A 77 4.05 -3.34 -0.68
N LYS A 78 4.05 -2.04 -0.99
CA LYS A 78 5.17 -1.13 -0.72
C LYS A 78 4.67 0.28 -0.43
N ARG A 79 5.48 1.06 0.28
CA ARG A 79 5.23 2.48 0.54
C ARG A 79 5.81 3.33 -0.59
N VAL A 80 5.05 4.32 -1.04
CA VAL A 80 5.50 5.35 -1.98
C VAL A 80 6.46 6.29 -1.26
N ILE A 81 7.66 6.43 -1.80
CA ILE A 81 8.70 7.34 -1.26
C ILE A 81 8.93 8.52 -2.22
N GLY A 82 8.94 8.25 -3.53
CA GLY A 82 9.12 9.26 -4.56
C GLY A 82 8.07 9.18 -5.66
N LEU A 83 7.58 10.34 -6.07
CA LEU A 83 6.63 10.58 -7.16
C LEU A 83 7.36 11.24 -8.35
N PRO A 84 6.73 11.33 -9.54
CA PRO A 84 7.32 11.98 -10.69
C PRO A 84 7.86 13.38 -10.40
N GLY A 85 9.10 13.64 -10.81
CA GLY A 85 9.80 14.91 -10.61
C GLY A 85 10.60 15.01 -9.32
N ASP A 86 10.44 14.07 -8.39
CA ASP A 86 11.19 14.09 -7.14
C ASP A 86 12.64 13.66 -7.32
N VAL A 87 13.49 14.16 -6.42
CA VAL A 87 14.85 13.68 -6.21
C VAL A 87 14.91 12.95 -4.87
N ILE A 88 15.18 11.65 -4.91
CA ILE A 88 15.27 10.78 -3.72
C ILE A 88 16.73 10.44 -3.45
N GLU A 89 17.16 10.63 -2.21
CA GLU A 89 18.51 10.34 -1.78
C GLU A 89 18.49 9.77 -0.35
N MET A 90 19.34 8.78 -0.08
CA MET A 90 19.59 8.28 1.26
C MET A 90 21.06 8.55 1.60
N LYS A 91 21.29 9.20 2.74
CA LYS A 91 22.63 9.46 3.29
C LYS A 91 22.64 9.20 4.78
N ASN A 92 23.56 8.36 5.26
CA ASN A 92 23.70 8.00 6.67
C ASN A 92 22.36 7.58 7.31
N ASP A 93 21.60 6.70 6.65
CA ASP A 93 20.28 6.20 7.09
C ASP A 93 19.20 7.31 7.29
N GLN A 94 19.41 8.46 6.64
CA GLN A 94 18.48 9.57 6.57
C GLN A 94 17.97 9.74 5.13
N LEU A 95 16.65 9.64 4.96
CA LEU A 95 15.97 9.90 3.70
C LEU A 95 15.88 11.40 3.43
N TYR A 96 16.23 11.80 2.22
CA TYR A 96 16.04 13.12 1.65
C TYR A 96 15.14 13.02 0.43
N VAL A 97 14.18 13.94 0.36
CA VAL A 97 13.26 14.08 -0.76
C VAL A 97 13.27 15.53 -1.18
N ASN A 98 13.71 15.80 -2.41
CA ASN A 98 13.94 17.16 -2.91
C ASN A 98 14.86 17.96 -1.97
N HIS A 99 15.94 17.33 -1.51
CA HIS A 99 16.93 17.86 -0.56
C HIS A 99 16.39 18.18 0.84
N GLN A 100 15.14 17.84 1.14
CA GLN A 100 14.56 18.01 2.46
C GLN A 100 14.58 16.68 3.22
N VAL A 101 15.02 16.75 4.48
CA VAL A 101 14.98 15.63 5.42
C VAL A 101 13.53 15.17 5.61
N LYS A 102 13.30 13.86 5.51
CA LYS A 102 12.01 13.24 5.82
C LYS A 102 12.05 12.50 7.15
N ASN A 103 11.06 12.77 7.99
CA ASN A 103 10.83 11.97 9.18
C ASN A 103 10.08 10.69 8.79
N GLU A 104 10.59 9.54 9.21
CA GLU A 104 10.03 8.23 8.87
C GLU A 104 9.60 7.51 10.16
N GLU A 105 8.60 8.05 10.88
CA GLU A 105 8.15 7.53 12.18
C GLU A 105 7.69 6.06 12.08
N TYR A 106 7.16 5.65 10.93
CA TYR A 106 6.77 4.26 10.65
C TYR A 106 7.94 3.26 10.72
N LEU A 107 9.20 3.72 10.68
CA LEU A 107 10.41 2.89 10.82
C LEU A 107 10.99 2.84 12.22
N LYS A 108 10.43 3.56 13.20
CA LYS A 108 11.02 3.71 14.54
C LYS A 108 11.43 2.40 15.18
N ASN A 109 10.61 1.35 15.04
CA ASN A 109 10.93 0.03 15.58
C ASN A 109 12.06 -0.65 14.80
N ASN A 110 12.08 -0.52 13.47
CA ASN A 110 13.15 -1.06 12.63
C ASN A 110 14.48 -0.33 12.89
N LYS A 111 14.46 1.01 13.07
CA LYS A 111 15.66 1.79 13.41
C LYS A 111 16.24 1.36 14.75
N LYS A 112 15.41 1.23 15.79
CA LYS A 112 15.83 0.68 17.09
C LYS A 112 16.43 -0.73 16.97
N GLN A 113 15.91 -1.56 16.07
CA GLN A 113 16.47 -2.89 15.84
C GLN A 113 17.84 -2.82 15.16
N ALA A 114 17.99 -1.97 14.14
CA ALA A 114 19.25 -1.76 13.43
C ALA A 114 20.34 -1.18 14.36
N GLU A 115 19.98 -0.20 15.20
CA GLU A 115 20.86 0.38 16.22
C GLU A 115 21.40 -0.68 17.19
N LYS A 116 20.53 -1.59 17.67
CA LYS A 116 20.95 -2.71 18.53
C LYS A 116 21.94 -3.66 17.86
N LEU A 117 21.85 -3.78 16.53
CA LEU A 117 22.74 -4.60 15.72
C LEU A 117 23.98 -3.84 15.26
N LEU A 118 24.11 -2.55 15.62
CA LEU A 118 25.20 -1.66 15.19
C LEU A 118 25.33 -1.57 13.66
N ILE A 119 24.20 -1.57 12.95
CA ILE A 119 24.13 -1.42 11.49
C ILE A 119 23.21 -0.25 11.11
N ASN A 120 23.40 0.29 9.90
CA ASN A 120 22.42 1.19 9.30
C ASN A 120 21.19 0.40 8.86
N LEU A 121 19.99 0.97 9.04
CA LEU A 121 18.77 0.32 8.57
C LEU A 121 18.67 0.35 7.04
N THR A 122 19.12 1.45 6.43
CA THR A 122 19.14 1.68 4.99
C THR A 122 20.51 2.14 4.54
N GLU A 123 21.06 1.48 3.53
CA GLU A 123 22.29 1.90 2.87
C GLU A 123 22.09 3.18 2.05
N ASP A 124 23.19 3.90 1.83
CA ASP A 124 23.20 5.13 1.04
C ASP A 124 22.93 4.85 -0.44
N PHE A 125 22.12 5.70 -1.07
CA PHE A 125 21.83 5.63 -2.50
C PHE A 125 21.37 6.96 -3.04
N GLY A 126 21.41 7.08 -4.37
CA GLY A 126 21.01 8.27 -5.09
C GLY A 126 22.09 9.33 -5.16
N PRO A 127 21.72 10.58 -5.54
CA PRO A 127 20.36 11.04 -5.80
C PRO A 127 19.73 10.39 -7.03
N ILE A 128 18.43 10.06 -6.96
CA ILE A 128 17.65 9.48 -8.06
C ILE A 128 16.53 10.45 -8.40
N THR A 129 16.53 10.98 -9.63
CA THR A 129 15.40 11.76 -10.14
C THR A 129 14.33 10.82 -10.70
N ILE A 130 13.10 10.95 -10.22
CA ILE A 130 11.99 10.08 -10.61
C ILE A 130 11.40 10.57 -11.94
N PRO A 131 11.47 9.79 -13.04
CA PRO A 131 10.92 10.17 -14.32
C PRO A 131 9.40 10.34 -14.29
N LYS A 132 8.88 10.97 -15.34
CA LYS A 132 7.44 10.99 -15.62
C LYS A 132 6.91 9.54 -15.66
N ASN A 133 5.72 9.33 -15.09
CA ASN A 133 5.02 8.04 -15.01
C ASN A 133 5.68 6.95 -14.15
N LYS A 134 6.74 7.29 -13.39
CA LYS A 134 7.39 6.35 -12.48
C LYS A 134 7.17 6.73 -11.02
N ILE A 135 7.28 5.73 -10.15
CA ILE A 135 7.19 5.85 -8.70
C ILE A 135 8.38 5.10 -8.08
N PHE A 136 8.98 5.67 -7.04
CA PHE A 136 9.97 4.98 -6.21
C PHE A 136 9.30 4.48 -4.93
N VAL A 137 9.43 3.18 -4.66
CA VAL A 137 8.76 2.52 -3.53
C VAL A 137 9.75 1.78 -2.65
N MET A 138 9.48 1.73 -1.35
CA MET A 138 10.28 0.98 -0.39
C MET A 138 9.38 0.17 0.53
N GLY A 139 9.90 -0.94 1.04
CA GLY A 139 9.26 -1.64 2.16
C GLY A 139 9.64 -1.00 3.49
N ASP A 140 8.73 -1.02 4.45
CA ASP A 140 9.00 -0.52 5.80
C ASP A 140 10.03 -1.40 6.53
N ASN A 141 10.05 -2.71 6.23
CA ASN A 141 11.09 -3.61 6.72
C ASN A 141 12.33 -3.56 5.81
N ARG A 142 13.10 -2.47 5.94
CA ARG A 142 14.19 -2.09 5.02
C ARG A 142 15.23 -3.17 4.79
N LEU A 143 15.59 -3.94 5.82
CA LEU A 143 16.65 -4.96 5.78
C LEU A 143 16.30 -6.19 4.94
N VAL A 144 15.01 -6.49 4.75
CA VAL A 144 14.56 -7.71 4.04
C VAL A 144 13.64 -7.42 2.87
N SER A 145 13.33 -6.14 2.64
CA SER A 145 12.43 -5.73 1.57
C SER A 145 13.15 -5.80 0.21
N ARG A 146 12.57 -6.56 -0.72
CA ARG A 146 12.81 -6.39 -2.15
C ARG A 146 11.95 -5.23 -2.65
N ASP A 147 12.57 -4.13 -3.04
CA ASP A 147 11.90 -2.89 -3.44
C ASP A 147 12.68 -2.13 -4.52
N SER A 148 12.42 -0.82 -4.69
CA SER A 148 13.06 -0.03 -5.75
C SER A 148 14.58 0.01 -5.66
N ARG A 149 15.15 -0.22 -4.48
CA ARG A 149 16.61 -0.20 -4.26
C ARG A 149 17.34 -1.39 -4.86
N ASN A 150 16.74 -2.58 -4.79
CA ASN A 150 17.48 -3.85 -4.90
C ASN A 150 16.78 -4.94 -5.72
N GLY A 151 15.76 -4.60 -6.51
CA GLY A 151 15.23 -5.56 -7.48
C GLY A 151 13.91 -5.24 -8.16
N LEU A 152 13.13 -4.26 -7.68
CA LEU A 152 11.95 -3.80 -8.42
C LEU A 152 12.26 -2.62 -9.34
N GLY A 153 13.28 -1.82 -9.00
CA GLY A 153 13.56 -0.57 -9.70
C GLY A 153 12.39 0.41 -9.58
N LEU A 154 12.30 1.34 -10.54
CA LEU A 154 11.21 2.30 -10.61
C LEU A 154 9.93 1.64 -11.12
N ILE A 155 8.85 1.79 -10.36
CA ILE A 155 7.55 1.21 -10.67
C ILE A 155 6.83 2.07 -11.70
N ASP A 156 6.27 1.46 -12.74
CA ASP A 156 5.37 2.16 -13.63
C ASP A 156 4.03 2.46 -12.95
N ARG A 157 3.50 3.67 -13.10
CA ARG A 157 2.17 4.02 -12.54
C ARG A 157 1.08 3.05 -13.01
N THR A 158 1.23 2.48 -14.20
CA THR A 158 0.29 1.48 -14.75
C THR A 158 0.31 0.14 -14.00
N GLU A 159 1.43 -0.22 -13.37
CA GLU A 159 1.63 -1.43 -12.56
C GLU A 159 0.99 -1.33 -11.18
N VAL A 160 0.63 -0.13 -10.74
CA VAL A 160 -0.07 0.07 -9.47
C VAL A 160 -1.52 -0.38 -9.61
N LEU A 161 -1.99 -1.18 -8.65
CA LEU A 161 -3.35 -1.73 -8.62
C LEU A 161 -4.31 -0.92 -7.75
N GLY A 162 -3.78 -0.19 -6.77
CA GLY A 162 -4.57 0.65 -5.87
C GLY A 162 -3.81 0.97 -4.58
N LYS A 163 -4.44 1.79 -3.73
CA LYS A 163 -3.95 2.23 -2.42
C LYS A 163 -4.57 1.39 -1.32
N LEU A 164 -3.77 0.94 -0.35
CA LEU A 164 -4.26 0.26 0.85
C LEU A 164 -5.01 1.27 1.71
N MET A 165 -6.25 0.92 2.06
CA MET A 165 -7.17 1.80 2.79
C MET A 165 -7.35 1.36 4.25
N ALA A 166 -7.38 0.05 4.51
CA ALA A 166 -7.56 -0.46 5.86
C ALA A 166 -7.06 -1.90 6.01
N ILE A 167 -6.68 -2.24 7.23
CA ILE A 167 -6.59 -3.61 7.72
C ILE A 167 -7.90 -3.92 8.44
N TYR A 168 -8.58 -5.00 8.06
CA TYR A 168 -9.87 -5.37 8.64
C TYR A 168 -9.84 -6.68 9.45
N TYR A 169 -8.74 -7.43 9.37
CA TYR A 169 -8.52 -8.66 10.14
C TYR A 169 -7.02 -9.01 10.19
N PRO A 170 -6.49 -9.59 11.30
CA PRO A 170 -7.17 -9.91 12.56
C PRO A 170 -7.67 -8.66 13.30
N PHE A 171 -8.66 -8.81 14.18
CA PHE A 171 -9.33 -7.66 14.82
C PHE A 171 -8.39 -6.78 15.65
N GLU A 172 -7.33 -7.38 16.23
CA GLU A 172 -6.27 -6.66 16.96
C GLU A 172 -5.43 -5.72 16.08
N HIS A 173 -5.42 -5.93 14.76
CA HIS A 173 -4.66 -5.13 13.80
C HIS A 173 -5.54 -4.14 13.03
N VAL A 174 -6.84 -4.06 13.33
CA VAL A 174 -7.78 -3.22 12.58
C VAL A 174 -7.36 -1.76 12.67
N LYS A 175 -7.12 -1.17 11.51
CA LYS A 175 -6.82 0.25 11.37
C LYS A 175 -7.16 0.74 9.97
N ILE A 176 -7.56 1.99 9.89
CA ILE A 176 -7.56 2.75 8.64
C ILE A 176 -6.12 3.18 8.39
N VAL A 177 -5.67 3.02 7.15
CA VAL A 177 -4.37 3.48 6.69
C VAL A 177 -4.64 4.69 5.82
N ASP A 178 -4.39 5.86 6.39
CA ASP A 178 -4.45 7.15 5.68
C ASP A 178 -3.20 7.33 4.81
#